data_AF-A0A1S3TPG2-F1
#
_entry.id   AF-A0A1S3TPG2-F1
#
_cell.length_a   1.000
_cell.length_b   1.000
_cell.length_c   1.000
_cell.angle_alpha   90.00
_cell.angle_beta   90.00
_cell.angle_gamma   90.00
#
_symmetry.space_group_name_H-M   'P 1'
#
loop_
_entity.id
_entity.type
_entity.pdbx_description
1 polymer ?
#
loop_
_entity_poly.entity_id
_entity_poly.type
_entity_poly.pdbx_seq_one_letter_code
_entity_poly.pdbx_strand_id
1 'polypeptide(L)'
;MNSSCSAADSTMEDPSNHRRSKKHHRRHNSRHPAATNTTVSTTTGESDGEVEEAEDGDPEVWATLNKGFRQVQSVLDRNRQLIQQVNENQQSRMHDNMVKNVSLIQELNGNISKVVSLYSDLNSNFTNVCQHRSKNPSK
;
A
#
# COMPACT_ATOMS: atom_id res chain seq x y z
N MET A 1 -40.57 -10.09 -75.67
CA MET A 1 -39.52 -9.20 -76.21
C MET A 1 -38.39 -9.17 -75.20
N ASN A 2 -37.14 -9.23 -75.71
CA ASN A 2 -35.81 -8.98 -75.11
C ASN A 2 -35.48 -9.48 -73.67
N SER A 3 -34.54 -10.43 -73.48
CA SER A 3 -33.05 -10.31 -73.58
C SER A 3 -32.51 -9.27 -72.58
N SER A 4 -31.76 -9.57 -71.51
CA SER A 4 -30.48 -10.29 -71.29
C SER A 4 -29.41 -9.30 -70.76
N CYS A 5 -28.60 -9.79 -69.80
CA CYS A 5 -27.23 -9.37 -69.39
C CYS A 5 -27.01 -7.95 -68.79
N SER A 6 -25.96 -7.63 -68.01
CA SER A 6 -24.73 -8.33 -67.59
C SER A 6 -24.07 -7.62 -66.38
N ALA A 7 -23.05 -8.27 -65.80
CA ALA A 7 -22.20 -7.82 -64.70
C ALA A 7 -21.07 -6.84 -65.10
N ALA A 8 -20.53 -6.10 -64.11
CA ALA A 8 -19.17 -5.53 -64.05
C ALA A 8 -18.85 -5.31 -62.55
N ASP A 9 -18.00 -6.11 -61.89
CA ASP A 9 -16.54 -5.97 -61.75
C ASP A 9 -16.00 -4.52 -61.73
N SER A 10 -15.43 -4.13 -60.58
CA SER A 10 -14.27 -3.23 -60.51
C SER A 10 -13.60 -3.39 -59.14
N THR A 11 -12.71 -4.37 -59.07
CA THR A 11 -11.26 -4.16 -58.84
C THR A 11 -10.90 -2.83 -58.17
N MET A 12 -10.37 -2.90 -56.94
CA MET A 12 -9.67 -1.80 -56.29
C MET A 12 -8.18 -2.17 -56.24
N GLU A 13 -7.37 -1.60 -57.14
CA GLU A 13 -5.90 -1.69 -57.09
C GLU A 13 -5.28 -0.47 -56.39
N ASP A 14 -4.34 -0.77 -55.48
CA ASP A 14 -3.22 0.00 -54.89
C ASP A 14 -2.27 0.54 -56.03
N PRO A 15 -1.23 1.41 -55.89
CA PRO A 15 -0.47 1.84 -54.71
C PRO A 15 0.02 3.32 -54.70
N SER A 16 0.60 3.80 -53.58
CA SER A 16 1.79 4.68 -53.62
C SER A 16 2.41 4.94 -52.24
N ASN A 17 3.54 4.27 -52.00
CA ASN A 17 4.54 4.62 -51.00
C ASN A 17 5.25 5.93 -51.39
N HIS A 18 5.37 6.92 -50.49
CA HIS A 18 6.48 7.87 -50.53
C HIS A 18 7.08 8.12 -49.14
N ARG A 19 8.32 7.61 -49.02
CA ARG A 19 9.31 7.79 -47.95
C ARG A 19 9.40 9.24 -47.44
N ARG A 20 9.55 9.41 -46.12
CA ARG A 20 10.52 10.37 -45.59
C ARG A 20 10.99 10.03 -44.17
N SER A 21 12.21 9.50 -44.12
CA SER A 21 13.11 9.47 -42.97
C SER A 21 13.32 10.88 -42.41
N LYS A 22 13.15 11.06 -41.09
CA LYS A 22 13.87 12.07 -40.31
C LYS A 22 14.26 11.51 -38.95
N LYS A 23 15.57 11.31 -38.80
CA LYS A 23 16.30 11.16 -37.53
C LYS A 23 15.92 12.30 -36.58
N HIS A 24 15.55 11.97 -35.35
CA HIS A 24 15.70 12.87 -34.23
C HIS A 24 16.80 12.34 -33.31
N HIS A 25 17.94 13.03 -33.33
CA HIS A 25 18.93 12.95 -32.27
C HIS A 25 18.45 13.79 -31.10
N ARG A 26 18.20 13.17 -29.95
CA ARG A 26 18.35 13.83 -28.65
C ARG A 26 19.14 12.96 -27.70
N ARG A 27 20.15 13.61 -27.12
CA ARG A 27 21.26 13.10 -26.33
C ARG A 27 20.82 12.86 -24.87
N HIS A 28 21.40 11.80 -24.30
CA HIS A 28 21.75 11.50 -22.90
C HIS A 28 20.91 12.09 -21.74
N ASN A 29 20.44 11.20 -20.86
CA ASN A 29 20.75 11.26 -19.42
C ASN A 29 20.43 9.91 -18.74
N SER A 30 21.33 8.92 -18.86
CA SER A 30 21.26 7.72 -18.01
C SER A 30 22.01 8.03 -16.72
N ARG A 31 21.26 8.46 -15.70
CA ARG A 31 21.77 8.55 -14.32
C ARG A 31 21.56 7.20 -13.64
N HIS A 32 22.63 6.73 -13.02
CA HIS A 32 22.70 5.56 -12.15
C HIS A 32 21.60 5.55 -11.06
N PRO A 33 21.24 4.37 -10.53
CA PRO A 33 20.36 4.24 -9.38
C PRO A 33 21.14 4.64 -8.13
N ALA A 34 20.74 5.72 -7.47
CA ALA A 34 21.20 6.04 -6.13
C ALA A 34 20.26 5.39 -5.13
N ALA A 35 20.83 4.54 -4.26
CA ALA A 35 20.18 4.02 -3.08
C ALA A 35 19.62 5.19 -2.25
N THR A 36 18.31 5.15 -1.97
CA THR A 36 17.68 6.05 -0.99
C THR A 36 18.10 5.60 0.40
N ASN A 37 19.22 6.13 0.87
CA ASN A 37 19.44 6.28 2.30
C ASN A 37 18.53 7.43 2.74
N THR A 38 17.45 7.12 3.45
CA THR A 38 16.64 8.11 4.17
C THR A 38 17.51 8.67 5.29
N THR A 39 18.26 9.73 4.97
CA THR A 39 18.89 10.60 5.94
C THR A 39 17.77 11.35 6.66
N VAL A 40 17.57 11.02 7.94
CA VAL A 40 16.79 11.82 8.88
C VAL A 40 17.33 13.24 8.84
N SER A 41 16.52 14.18 8.38
CA SER A 41 16.81 15.61 8.52
C SER A 41 16.52 16.02 9.95
N THR A 42 17.58 16.16 10.75
CA THR A 42 17.57 16.94 11.98
C THR A 42 17.37 18.39 11.58
N THR A 43 16.19 18.95 11.82
CA THR A 43 16.02 20.41 11.81
C THR A 43 16.61 20.94 13.10
N THR A 44 17.88 21.34 13.02
CA THR A 44 18.53 22.21 14.01
C THR A 44 17.83 23.57 13.94
N GLY A 45 16.74 23.70 14.68
CA GLY A 45 16.20 24.98 15.09
C GLY A 45 16.86 25.31 16.42
N GLU A 46 17.76 26.28 16.40
CA GLU A 46 18.24 26.95 17.62
C GLU A 46 17.03 27.64 18.25
N SER A 47 16.39 26.95 19.19
CA SER A 47 15.44 27.51 20.13
C SER A 47 16.03 27.25 21.50
N ASP A 48 16.52 28.31 22.12
CA ASP A 48 17.00 28.38 23.51
C ASP A 48 15.78 28.25 24.46
N GLY A 49 15.17 27.07 24.41
CA GLY A 49 14.10 26.63 25.29
C GLY A 49 14.63 25.42 26.01
N GLU A 50 14.57 25.50 27.34
CA GLU A 50 14.90 24.45 28.29
C GLU A 50 14.60 23.08 27.70
N VAL A 51 15.64 22.24 27.58
CA VAL A 51 15.45 20.81 27.35
C VAL A 51 14.75 20.33 28.60
N GLU A 52 13.42 20.39 28.61
CA GLU A 52 12.58 19.54 29.43
C GLU A 52 13.14 18.13 29.19
N GLU A 53 13.88 17.63 30.19
CA GLU A 53 14.37 16.27 30.24
C GLU A 53 13.23 15.41 29.73
N ALA A 54 13.40 14.81 28.55
CA ALA A 54 12.45 13.86 28.02
C ALA A 54 12.43 12.75 29.06
N GLU A 55 11.47 12.83 29.99
CA GLU A 55 11.33 11.87 31.06
C GLU A 55 11.22 10.53 30.35
N ASP A 56 12.29 9.73 30.45
CA ASP A 56 12.46 8.47 29.76
C ASP A 56 11.32 7.58 30.22
N GLY A 57 10.23 7.61 29.44
CA GLY A 57 8.99 6.95 29.80
C GLY A 57 9.30 5.49 30.04
N ASP A 58 8.75 4.93 31.13
CA ASP A 58 9.05 3.58 31.62
C ASP A 58 9.35 2.60 30.47
N PRO A 59 10.60 2.11 30.35
CA PRO A 59 11.02 1.22 29.26
C PRO A 59 10.12 0.00 29.10
N GLU A 60 9.49 -0.48 30.19
CA GLU A 60 8.56 -1.60 30.16
C GLU A 60 7.25 -1.25 29.43
N VAL A 61 6.77 -0.02 29.62
CA VAL A 61 5.61 0.52 28.90
C VAL A 61 5.90 0.59 27.41
N TRP A 62 7.06 1.14 27.05
CA TRP A 62 7.46 1.23 25.65
C TRP A 62 7.62 -0.15 25.00
N ALA A 63 8.14 -1.13 25.73
CA ALA A 63 8.23 -2.50 25.24
C ALA A 63 6.83 -3.10 24.96
N THR A 64 5.87 -2.86 25.87
CA THR A 64 4.48 -3.33 25.73
C THR A 64 3.78 -2.68 24.54
N LEU A 65 3.91 -1.37 24.37
CA LEU A 65 3.35 -0.64 23.22
C LEU A 65 3.96 -1.13 21.90
N ASN A 66 5.29 -1.24 21.83
CA ASN A 66 5.98 -1.75 20.64
C ASN A 66 5.50 -3.16 20.28
N LYS A 67 5.33 -4.04 21.27
CA LYS A 67 4.78 -5.39 21.04
C LYS A 67 3.37 -5.33 20.44
N GLY A 68 2.48 -4.52 21.00
CA GLY A 68 1.12 -4.38 20.49
C GLY A 68 1.08 -3.82 19.07
N PHE A 69 1.91 -2.81 18.76
CA PHE A 69 2.03 -2.28 17.39
C PHE A 69 2.51 -3.33 16.39
N ARG A 70 3.52 -4.15 16.76
CA ARG A 70 3.99 -5.26 15.90
C ARG A 70 2.90 -6.29 15.66
N GLN A 71 2.06 -6.56 16.66
CA GLN A 71 0.90 -7.46 16.49
C GLN A 71 -0.13 -6.88 15.54
N VAL A 72 -0.47 -5.60 15.67
CA VAL A 72 -1.39 -4.91 14.74
C VAL A 72 -0.83 -4.95 13.32
N GLN A 73 0.44 -4.61 13.14
CA GLN A 73 1.12 -4.67 11.84
C GLN A 73 1.01 -6.05 11.21
N SER A 74 1.31 -7.11 11.96
CA SER A 74 1.20 -8.49 11.47
C SER A 74 -0.22 -8.85 10.98
N VAL A 75 -1.25 -8.39 11.68
CA VAL A 75 -2.66 -8.62 11.27
C VAL A 75 -3.00 -7.83 10.01
N LEU A 76 -2.53 -6.58 9.90
CA LEU A 76 -2.76 -5.74 8.71
C LEU A 76 -2.00 -6.27 7.49
N ASP A 77 -0.79 -6.77 7.66
CA ASP A 77 -0.02 -7.44 6.60
C ASP A 77 -0.76 -8.68 6.10
N ARG A 78 -1.36 -9.46 7.00
CA ARG A 78 -2.22 -10.58 6.62
C ARG A 78 -3.46 -10.11 5.84
N ASN A 79 -4.11 -9.03 6.26
CA ASN A 79 -5.23 -8.44 5.52
C ASN A 79 -4.84 -8.03 4.09
N ARG A 80 -3.65 -7.45 3.92
CA ARG A 80 -3.12 -7.11 2.59
C ARG A 80 -3.03 -8.34 1.69
N GLN A 81 -2.51 -9.46 2.21
CA GLN A 81 -2.41 -10.71 1.47
C GLN A 81 -3.78 -11.32 1.16
N LEU A 82 -4.73 -11.27 2.10
CA LEU A 82 -6.09 -11.77 1.90
C LEU A 82 -6.81 -11.01 0.79
N ILE A 83 -6.75 -9.67 0.81
CA ILE A 83 -7.34 -8.81 -0.23
C ILE A 83 -6.72 -9.13 -1.59
N GLN A 84 -5.40 -9.31 -1.63
CA GLN A 84 -4.71 -9.68 -2.86
C GLN A 84 -5.23 -11.02 -3.42
N GLN A 85 -5.38 -12.04 -2.58
CA GLN A 85 -5.92 -13.34 -2.99
C GLN A 85 -7.38 -13.25 -3.46
N VAL A 86 -8.21 -12.46 -2.78
CA VAL A 86 -9.60 -12.21 -3.20
C VAL A 86 -9.65 -11.58 -4.58
N ASN A 87 -8.78 -10.60 -4.84
CA ASN A 87 -8.67 -9.93 -6.13
C ASN A 87 -8.21 -10.89 -7.24
N GLU A 88 -7.21 -11.72 -6.97
CA GLU A 88 -6.71 -12.74 -7.91
C GLU A 88 -7.80 -13.77 -8.26
N ASN A 89 -8.53 -14.25 -7.27
CA ASN A 89 -9.65 -15.17 -7.46
C ASN A 89 -10.74 -14.54 -8.35
N GLN A 90 -11.03 -13.25 -8.17
CA GLN A 90 -12.01 -12.53 -8.99
C GLN A 90 -11.53 -12.31 -10.43
N GLN A 91 -10.25 -12.01 -10.62
CA GLN A 91 -9.64 -11.88 -11.95
C GLN A 91 -9.59 -13.21 -12.72
N SER A 92 -9.41 -14.32 -12.00
CA SER A 92 -9.39 -15.68 -12.57
C SER A 92 -10.74 -16.09 -13.19
N ARG A 93 -11.87 -15.51 -12.74
CA ARG A 93 -13.24 -15.83 -13.18
C ARG A 93 -13.63 -17.31 -13.05
N MET A 94 -12.86 -18.09 -12.28
CA MET A 94 -13.17 -19.47 -11.96
C MET A 94 -14.12 -19.54 -10.78
N HIS A 95 -15.23 -20.26 -10.94
CA HIS A 95 -16.24 -20.44 -9.90
C HIS A 95 -15.63 -20.96 -8.59
N ASP A 96 -14.77 -21.97 -8.66
CA ASP A 96 -14.15 -22.58 -7.48
C ASP A 96 -13.27 -21.61 -6.68
N ASN A 97 -12.65 -20.63 -7.36
CA ASN A 97 -11.85 -19.59 -6.71
C ASN A 97 -12.76 -18.54 -6.05
N MET A 98 -13.90 -18.22 -6.67
CA MET A 98 -14.89 -17.35 -6.04
C MET A 98 -15.48 -17.94 -4.76
N VAL A 99 -15.66 -19.27 -4.69
CA VAL A 99 -16.09 -19.93 -3.46
C VAL A 99 -15.07 -19.74 -2.32
N LYS A 100 -13.76 -19.77 -2.63
CA LYS A 100 -12.70 -19.51 -1.63
C LYS A 100 -12.72 -18.08 -1.10
N ASN A 101 -13.26 -17.10 -1.84
CA ASN A 101 -13.38 -15.73 -1.34
C ASN A 101 -14.24 -15.64 -0.09
N VAL A 102 -15.19 -16.56 0.11
CA VAL A 102 -16.02 -16.59 1.33
C VAL A 102 -15.13 -16.77 2.57
N SER A 103 -14.23 -17.76 2.57
CA SER A 103 -13.36 -18.01 3.72
C SER A 103 -12.31 -16.89 3.90
N LEU A 104 -11.79 -16.34 2.80
CA LEU A 104 -10.84 -15.23 2.84
C LEU A 104 -11.48 -13.95 3.44
N ILE A 105 -12.72 -13.65 3.07
CA ILE A 105 -13.48 -12.50 3.61
C ILE A 105 -13.87 -12.74 5.07
N GLN A 106 -14.22 -13.96 5.45
CA GLN A 106 -14.44 -14.32 6.85
C GLN A 106 -13.18 -14.09 7.70
N GLU A 107 -12.01 -14.47 7.19
CA GLU A 107 -10.73 -14.21 7.86
C GLU A 107 -10.43 -12.71 7.96
N LEU A 108 -10.69 -11.93 6.90
CA LEU A 108 -10.59 -10.46 6.92
C LEU A 108 -11.45 -9.86 8.04
N ASN A 109 -12.72 -10.29 8.14
CA ASN A 109 -13.63 -9.80 9.18
C ASN A 109 -13.15 -10.16 10.58
N GLY A 110 -12.65 -11.39 10.78
CA GLY A 110 -12.04 -11.80 12.05
C GLY A 110 -10.82 -10.95 12.42
N ASN A 111 -9.99 -10.62 11.44
CA ASN A 111 -8.83 -9.76 11.63
C ASN A 111 -9.23 -8.31 12.00
N ILE A 112 -10.33 -7.79 11.46
CA ILE A 112 -10.87 -6.48 11.87
C ILE A 112 -11.22 -6.49 13.36
N SER A 113 -11.96 -7.50 13.82
CA SER A 113 -12.29 -7.65 15.25
C SER A 113 -11.03 -7.76 16.10
N LYS A 114 -10.01 -8.51 15.65
CA LYS A 114 -8.73 -8.64 16.34
C LYS A 114 -7.98 -7.32 16.46
N VAL A 115 -7.95 -6.51 15.39
CA VAL A 115 -7.33 -5.18 15.42
C VAL A 115 -8.03 -4.28 16.42
N VAL A 116 -9.36 -4.30 16.46
CA VAL A 116 -10.14 -3.53 17.45
C VAL A 116 -9.75 -3.94 18.87
N SER A 117 -9.65 -5.24 19.17
CA SER A 117 -9.20 -5.73 20.48
C SER A 117 -7.78 -5.28 20.82
N LEU A 118 -6.83 -5.41 19.89
CA LEU A 118 -5.44 -4.98 20.12
C LEU A 118 -5.35 -3.48 20.42
N TYR A 119 -6.13 -2.64 19.73
CA TYR A 119 -6.18 -1.20 20.02
C TYR A 119 -6.83 -0.90 21.37
N SER A 120 -7.85 -1.65 21.78
CA SER A 120 -8.43 -1.53 23.12
C SER A 120 -7.37 -1.82 24.18
N ASP A 121 -6.61 -2.91 24.02
CA ASP A 121 -5.54 -3.29 24.95
C ASP A 121 -4.44 -2.23 25.01
N LEU A 122 -4.01 -1.71 23.86
CA LEU A 122 -3.03 -0.63 23.77
C LEU A 122 -3.52 0.64 24.49
N ASN A 123 -4.77 1.03 24.27
CA ASN A 123 -5.37 2.21 24.89
C ASN A 123 -5.50 2.06 26.42
N SER A 124 -5.91 0.88 26.88
CA SER A 124 -5.98 0.57 28.32
C SER A 124 -4.60 0.60 28.96
N ASN A 125 -3.59 0.00 28.34
CA ASN A 125 -2.20 0.05 28.83
C ASN A 125 -1.69 1.49 28.93
N PHE A 126 -1.90 2.31 27.89
CA PHE A 126 -1.51 3.72 27.90
C PHE A 126 -2.22 4.51 29.01
N THR A 127 -3.53 4.34 29.14
CA THR A 127 -4.33 5.03 30.16
C THR A 127 -3.84 4.67 31.58
N ASN A 128 -3.53 3.41 31.84
CA ASN A 128 -3.02 2.96 33.13
C ASN A 128 -1.70 3.66 33.47
N VAL A 129 -0.79 3.77 32.51
CA VAL A 129 0.52 4.42 32.71
C VAL A 129 0.36 5.90 33.02
N CYS A 130 -0.47 6.61 32.26
CA CYS A 130 -0.75 8.02 32.52
C CYS A 130 -1.38 8.23 33.91
N GLN A 131 -2.29 7.35 34.33
CA GLN A 131 -2.91 7.44 35.66
C GLN A 131 -1.92 7.15 36.78
N HIS A 132 -0.98 6.21 36.61
CA HIS A 132 0.07 5.95 37.59
C HIS A 132 0.99 7.15 37.78
N ARG A 133 1.38 7.81 36.69
CA ARG A 133 2.22 9.01 36.72
C ARG A 133 1.49 10.21 37.36
N SER A 134 0.19 10.36 37.12
CA SER A 134 -0.62 11.41 37.75
C SER A 134 -0.81 11.22 39.26
N LYS A 135 -0.76 9.98 39.77
CA LYS A 135 -0.96 9.66 41.20
C LYS A 135 0.33 9.71 42.01
N ASN A 136 1.48 9.62 41.35
CA ASN A 136 2.82 9.72 41.97
C ASN A 136 3.59 10.88 41.33
N PRO A 137 3.25 12.16 41.63
CA PRO A 137 4.10 13.26 41.20
C PRO A 137 5.47 13.10 41.87
N SER A 138 6.53 13.05 41.06
CA SER A 138 7.92 13.00 41.51
C SER A 138 8.14 14.06 42.60
N LYS A 139 8.66 13.63 43.75
CA LYS A 139 9.05 14.51 44.86
C LYS A 139 10.34 15.24 44.55
#